data_AF-A0A1U8PZ22-F1
#
_entry.id   AF-A0A1U8PZ22-F1
#
_cell.length_a   1.000
_cell.length_b   1.000
_cell.length_c   1.000
_cell.angle_alpha   90.00
_cell.angle_beta   90.00
_cell.angle_gamma   90.00
#
_symmetry.space_group_name_H-M   'P 1'
#
loop_
_entity.id
_entity.type
_entity.pdbx_description
1 polymer ?
#
loop_
_entity_poly.entity_id
_entity_poly.type
_entity_poly.pdbx_seq_one_letter_code
_entity_poly.pdbx_strand_id
1 'polypeptide(L)'
;MKVYHGYLASSYHTAIISGFSLISSYLESVASSGNRVKAVVIGLGAGLLPMFLHGCMQSMQIEGVELDPVMLNLAKDYFGFTEDKRMKVSDCISVHF
;
A
#
# COMPACT_ATOMS: atom_id res chain seq x y z
N MET A 1 10.65 -11.33 -12.27
CA MET A 1 10.40 -10.26 -13.27
C MET A 1 9.82 -9.08 -12.51
N LYS A 2 10.60 -8.04 -12.18
CA LYS A 2 10.10 -6.96 -11.30
C LYS A 2 9.00 -6.15 -12.01
N VAL A 3 7.90 -5.88 -11.30
CA VAL A 3 6.82 -5.03 -11.77
C VAL A 3 7.21 -3.57 -11.56
N TYR A 4 6.85 -2.70 -12.51
CA TYR A 4 7.02 -1.26 -12.35
C TYR A 4 5.90 -0.69 -11.49
N HIS A 5 6.21 -0.27 -10.27
CA HIS A 5 5.24 0.26 -9.30
C HIS A 5 4.86 1.73 -9.48
N GLY A 6 5.35 2.40 -10.52
CA GLY A 6 5.00 3.81 -10.83
C GLY A 6 3.74 3.96 -11.69
N TYR A 7 3.03 2.88 -11.98
CA TYR A 7 1.86 2.90 -12.85
C TYR A 7 0.81 1.88 -12.39
N LEU A 8 -0.46 2.30 -12.38
CA LEU A 8 -1.60 1.43 -12.08
C LEU A 8 -2.33 1.09 -13.37
N ALA A 9 -2.26 -0.17 -13.78
CA ALA A 9 -2.77 -0.60 -15.08
C ALA A 9 -4.30 -0.66 -15.16
N SER A 10 -4.98 -0.91 -14.04
CA SER A 10 -6.44 -1.09 -14.02
C SER A 10 -7.16 0.18 -13.56
N SER A 11 -8.25 0.53 -14.25
CA SER A 11 -9.05 1.74 -14.02
C SER A 11 -9.67 1.83 -12.62
N TYR A 12 -9.97 0.70 -11.97
CA TYR A 12 -10.52 0.70 -10.61
C TYR A 12 -9.53 1.28 -9.57
N HIS A 13 -8.22 1.17 -9.80
CA HIS A 13 -7.23 1.79 -8.92
C HIS A 13 -7.34 3.32 -8.92
N THR A 14 -7.66 3.92 -10.07
CA THR A 14 -7.92 5.36 -10.17
C THR A 14 -9.12 5.76 -9.32
N ALA A 15 -10.18 4.96 -9.33
CA ALA A 15 -11.35 5.19 -8.48
C ALA A 15 -10.98 5.10 -6.99
N ILE A 16 -10.19 4.10 -6.57
CA ILE A 16 -9.72 3.96 -5.20
C ILE A 16 -8.93 5.20 -4.75
N ILE A 17 -7.95 5.63 -5.56
CA ILE A 17 -7.07 6.75 -5.22
C ILE A 17 -7.82 8.08 -5.24
N SER A 18 -8.85 8.24 -6.07
CA SER A 18 -9.67 9.45 -6.10
C SER A 18 -10.31 9.75 -4.74
N GLY A 19 -10.58 8.73 -3.92
CA GLY A 19 -11.10 8.89 -2.57
C GLY A 19 -10.19 9.72 -1.65
N PHE A 20 -8.88 9.75 -1.89
CA PHE A 20 -7.96 10.59 -1.10
C PHE A 20 -8.23 12.09 -1.30
N SER A 21 -8.82 12.48 -2.43
CA SER A 21 -9.23 13.88 -2.65
C SER A 21 -10.26 14.35 -1.62
N LEU A 22 -11.05 13.45 -1.05
CA LEU A 22 -12.06 13.79 -0.04
C LEU A 22 -11.44 14.11 1.33
N ILE A 23 -10.21 13.63 1.57
CA ILE A 23 -9.50 13.80 2.85
C ILE A 23 -8.18 14.56 2.68
N SER A 24 -7.98 15.26 1.57
CA SER A 24 -6.72 15.92 1.22
C SER A 24 -6.22 16.87 2.33
N SER A 25 -7.09 17.70 2.88
CA SER A 25 -6.75 18.61 3.98
C SER A 25 -6.25 17.88 5.23
N TYR A 26 -6.83 16.72 5.56
CA TYR A 26 -6.33 15.89 6.65
C TYR A 26 -4.95 15.30 6.34
N LEU A 27 -4.75 14.80 5.12
CA LEU A 27 -3.46 14.26 4.69
C LEU A 27 -2.36 15.33 4.74
N GLU A 28 -2.67 16.57 4.31
CA GLU A 28 -1.77 17.73 4.36
C GLU A 28 -1.47 18.16 5.80
N SER A 29 -2.47 18.17 6.67
CA SER A 29 -2.30 18.49 8.09
C SER A 29 -1.36 17.48 8.79
N VAL A 30 -1.59 16.18 8.57
CA VAL A 30 -0.72 15.13 9.12
C VAL A 30 0.70 15.26 8.58
N ALA A 31 0.86 15.46 7.25
CA ALA A 31 2.17 15.66 6.63
C ALA A 31 2.92 16.88 7.21
N SER A 32 2.21 18.00 7.42
CA SER A 32 2.79 19.24 7.96
C SER A 32 3.24 19.11 9.42
N SER A 33 2.59 18.25 10.19
CA SER A 33 2.96 17.97 11.59
C SER A 33 4.18 17.04 11.75
N GLY A 34 4.77 16.56 10.64
CA GLY A 34 5.84 15.57 10.65
C GLY A 34 5.39 14.15 11.01
N ASN A 35 4.08 13.93 11.17
CA ASN A 35 3.48 12.63 11.43
C ASN A 35 3.19 11.87 10.12
N ARG A 36 2.79 10.60 10.26
CA ARG A 36 2.39 9.76 9.13
C ARG A 36 0.95 9.28 9.25
N VAL A 37 0.26 9.27 8.12
CA VAL A 37 -1.06 8.67 7.99
C VAL A 37 -0.89 7.15 7.95
N LYS A 38 -1.56 6.45 8.85
CA LYS A 38 -1.60 4.99 8.83
C LYS A 38 -2.68 4.53 7.85
N ALA A 39 -2.31 3.64 6.94
CA ALA A 39 -3.19 3.07 5.95
C ALA A 39 -3.05 1.54 5.96
N VAL A 40 -4.17 0.84 5.80
CA VAL A 40 -4.21 -0.62 5.65
C VAL A 40 -4.77 -0.94 4.28
N VAL A 41 -4.08 -1.82 3.55
CA VAL A 41 -4.55 -2.35 2.26
C VAL A 41 -4.88 -3.82 2.47
N ILE A 42 -6.19 -4.13 2.54
CA ILE A 42 -6.68 -5.50 2.67
C ILE A 42 -6.80 -6.11 1.27
N GLY A 43 -6.15 -7.25 1.05
CA GLY A 43 -5.95 -7.84 -0.26
C GLY A 43 -4.72 -7.24 -0.93
N LEU A 44 -3.56 -7.88 -0.74
CA LEU A 44 -2.30 -7.44 -1.31
C LEU A 44 -2.25 -7.72 -2.82
N GLY A 45 -2.74 -8.89 -3.22
CA GLY A 45 -2.51 -9.42 -4.57
C GLY A 45 -1.01 -9.43 -4.89
N ALA A 46 -0.65 -8.92 -6.07
CA ALA A 46 0.76 -8.79 -6.47
C ALA A 46 1.53 -7.65 -5.77
N GLY A 47 0.88 -6.86 -4.91
CA GLY A 47 1.50 -5.74 -4.20
C GLY A 47 1.53 -4.40 -4.96
N LEU A 48 0.87 -4.31 -6.12
CA LEU A 48 0.94 -3.13 -7.00
C LEU A 48 0.41 -1.84 -6.34
N LEU A 49 -0.82 -1.85 -5.84
CA LEU A 49 -1.44 -0.69 -5.20
C LEU A 49 -0.66 -0.19 -3.98
N PRO A 50 -0.32 -1.02 -2.97
CA PRO A 50 0.42 -0.53 -1.81
C PRO A 50 1.82 -0.02 -2.19
N MET A 51 2.53 -0.67 -3.11
CA MET A 51 3.83 -0.18 -3.58
C MET A 51 3.74 1.14 -4.35
N PHE A 52 2.70 1.33 -5.15
CA PHE A 52 2.42 2.61 -5.80
C PHE A 52 2.18 3.72 -4.77
N LEU A 53 1.30 3.48 -3.79
CA LEU A 53 1.02 4.44 -2.72
C LEU A 53 2.27 4.74 -1.89
N HIS A 54 3.10 3.74 -1.61
CA HIS A 54 4.37 3.93 -0.91
C HIS A 54 5.32 4.87 -1.66
N GLY A 55 5.38 4.75 -3.00
CA GLY A 55 6.21 5.60 -3.86
C GLY A 55 5.65 7.01 -4.04
N CYS A 56 4.33 7.18 -4.07
CA CYS A 56 3.68 8.47 -4.31
C CYS A 56 3.35 9.26 -3.03
N MET A 57 3.23 8.60 -1.87
CA MET A 57 2.77 9.22 -0.62
C MET A 57 3.75 8.97 0.53
N GLN A 58 4.72 9.86 0.66
CA GLN A 58 5.84 9.78 1.60
C GLN A 58 5.38 9.95 3.07
N SER A 59 4.25 10.64 3.26
CA SER A 59 3.59 10.83 4.55
C SER A 59 2.72 9.64 4.97
N MET A 60 2.64 8.56 4.19
CA MET A 60 1.91 7.35 4.58
C MET A 60 2.82 6.27 5.19
N GLN A 61 2.27 5.56 6.17
CA GLN A 61 2.72 4.26 6.66
C GLN A 61 1.66 3.23 6.29
N ILE A 62 2.04 2.25 5.47
CA ILE A 62 1.13 1.30 4.83
C ILE A 62 1.40 -0.10 5.38
N GLU A 63 0.33 -0.77 5.76
CA GLU A 63 0.33 -2.20 6.07
C GLU A 63 -0.55 -2.94 5.05
N GLY A 64 0.07 -3.80 4.25
CA GLY A 64 -0.65 -4.75 3.40
C GLY A 64 -1.09 -5.96 4.21
N VAL A 65 -2.27 -6.47 3.94
CA VAL A 65 -2.77 -7.71 4.56
C VAL A 65 -3.17 -8.69 3.46
N GLU A 66 -2.61 -9.89 3.49
CA GLU A 66 -2.89 -10.95 2.52
C GLU A 66 -3.31 -12.24 3.20
N LEU A 67 -4.36 -12.87 2.68
CA LEU A 67 -4.85 -14.14 3.22
C LEU A 67 -4.04 -15.31 2.67
N ASP A 68 -3.66 -15.26 1.40
CA ASP A 68 -2.96 -16.35 0.73
C ASP A 68 -1.42 -16.19 0.87
N PRO A 69 -0.75 -17.07 1.63
CA PRO A 69 0.71 -17.01 1.77
C PRO A 69 1.45 -17.23 0.43
N VAL A 70 0.82 -17.91 -0.54
CA VAL A 70 1.39 -18.06 -1.88
C VAL A 70 1.42 -16.71 -2.60
N MET A 71 0.36 -15.91 -2.52
CA MET A 71 0.34 -14.56 -3.09
C MET A 71 1.35 -13.65 -2.40
N LEU A 72 1.51 -13.76 -1.09
CA LEU A 72 2.52 -13.02 -0.35
C LEU A 72 3.93 -13.31 -0.86
N ASN A 73 4.27 -14.59 -1.06
CA ASN A 73 5.56 -15.00 -1.60
C ASN A 73 5.74 -14.53 -3.05
N LEU A 74 4.70 -14.65 -3.88
CA LEU A 74 4.73 -14.17 -5.26
C LEU A 74 5.00 -12.65 -5.35
N ALA A 75 4.34 -11.86 -4.50
CA ALA A 75 4.56 -10.42 -4.42
C ALA A 75 6.03 -10.09 -4.10
N LYS A 76 6.62 -10.74 -3.10
CA LYS A 76 8.00 -10.50 -2.65
C LYS A 76 9.02 -11.00 -3.66
N ASP A 77 8.90 -12.26 -4.08
CA ASP A 77 9.95 -12.95 -4.84
C ASP A 77 9.91 -12.60 -6.33
N TYR A 78 8.72 -12.34 -6.88
CA TYR A 78 8.54 -12.18 -8.32
C TYR A 78 8.15 -10.78 -8.72
N PHE A 79 7.25 -10.12 -7.99
CA PHE A 79 6.71 -8.80 -8.38
C PHE A 79 7.47 -7.60 -7.81
N GLY A 80 8.41 -7.85 -6.90
CA GLY A 80 9.29 -6.81 -6.35
C GLY A 80 8.64 -5.99 -5.24
N PHE A 81 7.65 -6.55 -4.56
CA PHE A 81 7.16 -6.01 -3.31
C PHE A 81 8.29 -5.99 -2.28
N THR A 82 8.46 -4.87 -1.58
CA THR A 82 9.54 -4.70 -0.60
C THR A 82 9.02 -4.03 0.65
N GLU A 83 9.40 -4.56 1.80
CA GLU A 83 9.09 -3.98 3.10
C GLU A 83 10.19 -3.03 3.55
N ASP A 84 9.80 -1.95 4.23
CA ASP A 84 10.72 -1.01 4.86
C ASP A 84 10.13 -0.44 6.16
N LYS A 85 10.53 0.77 6.58
CA LYS A 85 9.99 1.40 7.79
C LYS A 85 8.55 1.92 7.62
N ARG A 86 8.08 2.12 6.39
CA ARG A 86 6.75 2.65 6.03
C ARG A 86 5.90 1.66 5.23
N MET A 87 6.44 0.52 4.81
CA MET A 87 5.72 -0.56 4.12
C MET A 87 5.94 -1.85 4.88
N LYS A 88 4.85 -2.45 5.37
CA LYS A 88 4.83 -3.76 6.01
C LYS A 88 3.77 -4.63 5.39
N VAL A 89 3.92 -5.93 5.53
CA VAL A 89 2.88 -6.88 5.16
C VAL A 89 2.69 -7.94 6.23
N SER A 90 1.43 -8.19 6.55
CA SER A 90 0.99 -9.18 7.52
C SER A 90 0.12 -10.21 6.80
N ASP A 91 0.17 -11.46 7.24
CA ASP A 91 -0.84 -12.44 6.87
C ASP A 91 -2.16 -12.12 7.60
N CYS A 92 -3.31 -12.31 6.95
CA CYS A 92 -4.64 -12.03 7.54
C CYS A 92 -4.85 -12.71 8.89
N ILE A 93 -4.20 -13.86 9.13
CA ILE A 93 -4.31 -14.60 10.39
C ILE A 93 -3.67 -13.82 11.55
N SER A 94 -2.61 -13.04 11.29
CA SER A 94 -1.92 -12.26 12.33
C SER A 94 -2.61 -10.94 12.67
N VAL A 95 -3.63 -10.53 11.91
CA VAL A 95 -4.39 -9.30 12.17
C VAL A 95 -5.55 -9.61 13.11
N HIS A 96 -5.27 -9.64 14.41
CA HIS A 96 -6.31 -9.61 15.45
C HIS A 96 -6.54 -8.16 15.89
N PHE A 97 -7.74 -7.65 15.62
CA PHE A 97 -8.22 -6.35 16.11
C PHE A 97 -8.57 -6.39 17.60
#